data_AF-A0A2U8WLC8-F1
#
_entry.id   AF-A0A2U8WLC8-F1
#
_cell.length_a   1.000
_cell.length_b   1.000
_cell.length_c   1.000
_cell.angle_alpha   90.00
_cell.angle_beta   90.00
_cell.angle_gamma   90.00
#
_symmetry.space_group_name_H-M   'P 1'
#
loop_
_entity.id
_entity.type
_entity.pdbx_description
1 polymer ?
#
loop_
_entity_poly.entity_id
_entity_poly.type
_entity_poly.pdbx_seq_one_letter_code
_entity_poly.pdbx_strand_id
1 'polypeptide(L)'
;MANADPIVFTRLADGTLLRRDADGAFRPIASETDHTRLAAWSEREIEEMAAADPDHPGLDDAFWDGLDDPAPGKEAISIKLDRDVLSFFRQEGRGYQIRINAVLRHSMQAKERAG
;
A
#
# COMPACT_ATOMS: atom_id res chain seq x y z
N MET A 1 12.77 -9.14 19.84
CA MET A 1 11.98 -8.00 20.34
C MET A 1 10.54 -8.44 20.34
N ALA A 2 9.87 -8.49 21.50
CA ALA A 2 8.46 -8.87 21.57
C ALA A 2 7.63 -7.74 20.95
N ASN A 3 6.80 -8.06 19.95
CA ASN A 3 5.84 -7.10 19.41
C ASN A 3 4.85 -6.76 20.53
N ALA A 4 4.82 -5.50 20.94
CA ALA A 4 3.79 -5.02 21.86
C ALA A 4 2.41 -5.24 21.23
N ASP A 5 1.42 -5.63 22.03
CA ASP A 5 0.06 -5.77 21.56
C ASP A 5 -0.41 -4.44 20.92
N PRO A 6 -1.12 -4.49 19.78
CA PRO A 6 -1.57 -3.28 19.12
C PRO A 6 -2.54 -2.51 20.03
N ILE A 7 -2.33 -1.20 20.14
CA ILE A 7 -3.26 -0.32 20.83
C ILE A 7 -4.54 -0.25 19.97
N VAL A 8 -5.67 -0.69 20.53
CA VAL A 8 -6.96 -0.70 19.84
C VAL A 8 -7.91 0.31 20.49
N PHE A 9 -8.44 1.21 19.67
CA PHE A 9 -9.53 2.12 20.03
C PHE A 9 -10.78 1.78 19.22
N THR A 10 -11.96 2.00 19.81
CA THR A 10 -13.25 1.92 19.11
C THR A 10 -14.20 3.00 19.63
N ARG A 11 -15.25 3.31 18.86
CA ARG A 11 -16.23 4.35 19.19
C ARG A 11 -17.64 3.76 19.21
N LEU A 12 -18.39 4.05 20.27
CA LEU A 12 -19.81 3.71 20.34
C LEU A 12 -20.66 4.65 19.48
N ALA A 13 -21.91 4.26 19.20
CA ALA A 13 -22.84 5.07 18.40
C ALA A 13 -23.16 6.44 19.02
N ASP A 14 -23.05 6.55 20.35
CA ASP A 14 -23.21 7.82 21.09
C ASP A 14 -21.93 8.69 21.10
N GLY A 15 -20.86 8.23 20.45
CA GLY A 15 -19.59 8.95 20.35
C GLY A 15 -18.58 8.63 21.44
N THR A 16 -18.91 7.80 22.44
CA THR A 16 -17.98 7.42 23.51
C THR A 16 -16.78 6.65 22.95
N LEU A 17 -15.56 7.13 23.23
CA LEU A 17 -14.31 6.47 22.84
C LEU A 17 -13.93 5.41 23.86
N LEU A 18 -13.62 4.21 23.39
CA LEU A 18 -13.19 3.08 24.22
C LEU A 18 -11.77 2.65 23.83
N ARG A 19 -10.93 2.36 24.82
CA ARG A 19 -9.61 1.72 24.63
C ARG A 19 -9.68 0.27 25.09
N ARG A 20 -9.07 -0.64 24.32
CA ARG A 20 -8.83 -2.02 24.74
C ARG A 20 -7.63 -2.06 25.70
N ASP A 21 -7.83 -2.57 26.90
CA ASP A 21 -6.74 -2.79 27.86
C ASP A 21 -6.12 -4.19 27.71
N ALA A 22 -5.05 -4.46 28.45
CA ALA A 22 -4.28 -5.71 28.38
C ALA A 22 -5.11 -6.96 28.75
N ASP A 23 -6.17 -6.80 29.54
CA ASP A 23 -7.12 -7.86 29.88
C ASP A 23 -8.17 -8.12 28.77
N GLY A 24 -8.10 -7.37 27.67
CA GLY A 24 -9.00 -7.46 26.55
C GLY A 24 -10.32 -6.71 26.73
N ALA A 25 -10.57 -6.10 27.89
CA ALA A 25 -11.77 -5.32 28.14
C ALA A 25 -11.67 -3.93 27.47
N PHE A 26 -12.82 -3.40 27.05
CA PHE A 26 -12.94 -2.04 26.53
C PHE A 26 -13.40 -1.09 27.64
N ARG A 27 -12.64 -0.02 27.87
CA ARG A 27 -12.95 0.98 28.89
C ARG A 27 -13.08 2.37 28.28
N PRO A 28 -14.05 3.20 28.75
CA PRO A 28 -14.17 4.58 28.28
C PRO A 28 -12.93 5.39 28.57
N ILE A 29 -12.54 6.19 27.59
CA ILE A 29 -11.46 7.17 27.71
C ILE A 29 -11.91 8.51 27.16
N ALA A 30 -11.33 9.59 27.69
CA ALA A 30 -11.45 10.89 27.07
C ALA A 30 -10.52 10.96 25.84
N SER A 31 -10.99 11.62 24.78
CA SER A 31 -10.09 12.04 23.71
C SER A 31 -9.17 13.13 24.26
N GLU A 32 -7.85 12.98 24.10
CA GLU A 32 -6.88 14.03 24.42
C GLU A 32 -6.74 15.06 23.29
N THR A 33 -7.42 14.82 22.16
CA THR A 33 -7.37 15.70 21.01
C THR A 33 -8.22 16.95 21.22
N ASP A 34 -7.58 18.11 21.18
CA ASP A 34 -8.26 19.41 21.14
C ASP A 34 -8.81 19.68 19.73
N HIS A 35 -10.03 19.20 19.49
CA HIS A 35 -10.71 19.35 18.21
C HIS A 35 -11.08 20.81 17.89
N THR A 36 -11.28 21.65 18.91
CA THR A 36 -11.57 23.07 18.71
C THR A 36 -10.34 23.79 18.17
N ARG A 37 -9.16 23.50 18.72
CA ARG A 37 -7.89 24.03 18.21
C ARG A 37 -7.60 23.54 16.78
N LEU A 38 -7.80 22.25 16.50
CA LEU A 38 -7.61 21.70 15.15
C LEU A 38 -8.51 22.39 14.11
N ALA A 39 -9.78 22.62 14.46
CA ALA A 39 -10.74 23.26 13.56
C ALA A 39 -10.51 24.77 13.38
N ALA A 40 -9.70 25.39 14.25
CA ALA A 40 -9.38 26.81 14.19
C ALA A 40 -8.18 27.12 13.28
N TRP A 41 -7.41 26.11 12.87
CA TRP A 41 -6.28 26.31 11.96
C TRP A 41 -6.74 26.72 10.56
N SER A 42 -6.07 27.74 10.02
CA SER A 42 -6.26 28.17 8.64
C SER A 42 -5.56 27.24 7.66
N GLU A 43 -6.00 27.23 6.40
CA GLU A 43 -5.34 26.48 5.31
C GLU A 43 -3.86 26.83 5.19
N ARG A 44 -3.52 28.12 5.26
CA ARG A 44 -2.12 28.59 5.23
C ARG A 44 -1.28 28.02 6.37
N GLU A 45 -1.80 27.98 7.60
CA GLU A 45 -1.06 27.41 8.73
C GLU A 45 -0.86 25.90 8.57
N ILE A 46 -1.83 25.20 7.98
CA ILE A 46 -1.72 23.77 7.66
C ILE A 46 -0.62 23.55 6.60
N GLU A 47 -0.60 24.36 5.54
CA GLU A 47 0.43 24.32 4.50
C GLU A 47 1.83 24.61 5.06
N GLU A 48 1.97 25.62 5.93
CA GLU A 48 3.25 25.96 6.57
C GLU A 48 3.75 24.83 7.47
N MET A 49 2.87 24.19 8.25
CA MET A 49 3.23 23.03 9.06
C MET A 49 3.64 21.84 8.20
N ALA A 50 2.92 21.55 7.12
CA ALA A 50 3.26 20.45 6.22
C ALA A 50 4.62 20.68 5.52
N ALA A 51 4.88 21.91 5.06
CA ALA A 51 6.13 22.25 4.38
C ALA A 51 7.36 22.24 5.33
N ALA A 52 7.15 22.48 6.62
CA ALA A 52 8.21 22.49 7.63
C ALA A 52 8.46 21.10 8.25
N ASP A 53 7.60 20.11 8.00
CA ASP A 53 7.71 18.77 8.56
C ASP A 53 8.77 17.94 7.79
N PRO A 54 9.90 17.56 8.43
CA PRO A 54 10.95 16.79 7.76
C PRO A 54 10.51 15.37 7.36
N ASP A 55 9.46 14.82 7.98
CA ASP A 55 8.89 13.52 7.64
C ASP A 55 7.80 13.62 6.54
N HIS A 56 7.49 14.83 6.08
CA HIS A 56 6.58 15.13 4.98
C HIS A 56 7.34 15.70 3.78
N PRO A 57 7.95 14.86 2.91
CA PRO A 57 8.56 15.36 1.69
C PRO A 57 7.50 16.03 0.80
N GLY A 58 7.88 17.11 0.11
CA GLY A 58 7.00 17.79 -0.84
C GLY A 58 6.54 16.83 -1.95
N LEU A 59 5.22 16.68 -2.11
CA LEU A 59 4.59 15.87 -3.17
C LEU A 59 4.39 16.71 -4.44
N ASP A 60 5.45 17.37 -4.89
CA ASP A 60 5.44 18.27 -6.05
C ASP A 60 5.46 17.50 -7.39
N ASP A 61 5.42 18.21 -8.50
CA ASP A 61 5.43 17.60 -9.83
C ASP A 61 6.66 16.70 -10.03
N ALA A 62 7.81 17.04 -9.43
CA ALA A 62 9.02 16.23 -9.51
C ALA A 62 8.90 14.90 -8.75
N PHE A 63 8.15 14.86 -7.66
CA PHE A 63 7.78 13.60 -6.99
C PHE A 63 6.99 12.68 -7.93
N TRP A 64 6.10 13.23 -8.77
CA TRP A 64 5.24 12.47 -9.67
C TRP A 64 5.85 12.13 -11.04
N ASP A 65 6.87 12.88 -11.49
CA ASP A 65 7.48 12.81 -12.85
C ASP A 65 8.06 11.43 -13.22
N GLY A 66 8.22 10.52 -12.26
CA GLY A 66 8.70 9.14 -12.47
C GLY A 66 7.69 8.02 -12.18
N LEU A 67 6.47 8.35 -11.75
CA LEU A 67 5.42 7.37 -11.44
C LEU A 67 4.61 6.94 -12.67
N ASP A 68 4.77 7.64 -13.78
CA ASP A 68 4.02 7.48 -15.03
C ASP A 68 4.70 6.57 -16.07
N ASP A 69 5.53 5.61 -15.67
CA ASP A 69 5.91 4.55 -16.61
C ASP A 69 4.92 3.39 -16.46
N PRO A 70 3.74 3.42 -17.15
CA PRO A 70 2.80 2.34 -17.05
C PRO A 70 3.53 1.07 -17.48
N ALA A 71 3.49 0.06 -16.62
CA ALA A 71 4.01 -1.26 -16.98
C ALA A 71 3.48 -1.61 -18.38
N PRO A 72 4.35 -2.03 -19.32
CA PRO A 72 3.97 -2.21 -20.71
C PRO A 72 2.67 -3.02 -20.79
N GLY A 73 1.71 -2.48 -21.55
CA GLY A 73 0.35 -3.01 -21.64
C GLY A 73 0.36 -4.52 -21.92
N LYS A 74 -0.57 -5.24 -21.28
CA LYS A 74 -0.72 -6.68 -21.50
C LYS A 74 -1.81 -6.89 -22.53
N GLU A 75 -1.49 -7.54 -23.64
CA GLU A 75 -2.48 -7.96 -24.63
C GLU A 75 -3.07 -9.32 -24.24
N ALA A 76 -4.40 -9.40 -24.21
CA ALA A 76 -5.12 -10.64 -23.89
C ALA A 76 -5.24 -11.50 -25.15
N ILE A 77 -4.31 -12.44 -25.33
CA ILE A 77 -4.30 -13.38 -26.44
C ILE A 77 -4.59 -14.82 -25.99
N SER A 78 -5.11 -15.64 -26.89
CA SER A 78 -5.22 -17.09 -26.69
C SER A 78 -3.98 -17.79 -27.27
N ILE A 79 -3.22 -18.47 -26.41
CA ILE A 79 -2.04 -19.26 -26.80
C ILE A 79 -2.20 -20.69 -26.32
N LYS A 80 -1.61 -21.64 -27.06
CA LYS A 80 -1.53 -23.04 -26.65
C LYS A 80 -0.19 -23.27 -25.96
N LEU A 81 -0.24 -23.88 -24.78
CA LEU A 81 0.93 -24.31 -24.01
C LEU A 81 0.85 -25.82 -23.82
N ASP A 82 2.00 -26.47 -23.76
CA ASP A 82 2.06 -27.89 -23.44
C ASP A 82 1.49 -28.16 -22.04
N ARG A 83 0.87 -29.34 -21.90
CA ARG A 83 0.12 -29.69 -20.69
C ARG A 83 1.01 -29.72 -19.45
N ASP A 84 2.23 -30.23 -19.59
CA ASP A 84 3.23 -30.32 -18.54
C ASP A 84 3.76 -28.93 -18.14
N VAL A 85 4.03 -28.05 -19.11
CA VAL A 85 4.42 -26.65 -18.86
C VAL A 85 3.32 -25.91 -18.09
N LEU A 86 2.07 -26.03 -18.54
CA LEU A 86 0.95 -25.41 -17.83
C LEU A 86 0.76 -26.00 -16.42
N SER A 87 0.97 -27.31 -16.27
CA SER A 87 0.88 -27.99 -14.97
C SER A 87 2.00 -27.52 -14.04
N PHE A 88 3.22 -27.33 -14.53
CA PHE A 88 4.35 -26.79 -13.78
C PHE A 88 4.01 -25.44 -13.15
N PHE A 89 3.59 -24.45 -13.94
CA PHE A 89 3.30 -23.11 -13.40
C PHE A 89 2.07 -23.07 -12.47
N ARG A 90 1.11 -23.99 -12.66
CA ARG A 90 -0.09 -24.08 -11.81
C ARG A 90 0.19 -24.65 -10.42
N GLN A 91 1.26 -25.40 -10.21
CA GLN A 91 1.62 -25.96 -8.89
C GLN A 91 1.77 -24.89 -7.82
N GLU A 92 2.25 -23.70 -8.20
CA GLU A 92 2.44 -22.56 -7.30
C GLU A 92 1.18 -21.68 -7.12
N GLY A 93 0.01 -22.13 -7.60
CA GLY A 93 -1.28 -21.48 -7.36
C GLY A 93 -1.52 -20.16 -8.13
N ARG A 94 -2.22 -19.22 -7.48
CA ARG A 94 -2.62 -17.92 -8.07
C ARG A 94 -1.38 -17.17 -8.59
N GLY A 95 -1.51 -16.58 -9.77
CA GLY A 95 -0.42 -15.82 -10.41
C GLY A 95 0.42 -16.63 -11.43
N TYR A 96 0.04 -17.88 -11.72
CA TYR A 96 0.76 -18.70 -12.72
C TYR A 96 0.92 -18.02 -14.09
N GLN A 97 -0.07 -17.24 -14.55
CA GLN A 97 0.01 -16.49 -15.81
C GLN A 97 1.07 -15.37 -15.76
N ILE A 98 1.19 -14.70 -14.60
CA ILE A 98 2.21 -13.65 -14.39
C ILE A 98 3.61 -14.27 -14.46
N ARG A 99 3.80 -15.45 -13.85
CA ARG A 99 5.07 -16.19 -13.91
C ARG A 99 5.43 -16.60 -15.34
N ILE A 100 4.47 -17.12 -16.11
CA ILE A 100 4.67 -17.44 -17.53
C ILE A 100 5.17 -16.19 -18.27
N ASN A 101 4.48 -15.05 -18.10
CA ASN A 101 4.87 -13.81 -18.77
C ASN A 101 6.26 -13.31 -18.34
N ALA A 102 6.63 -13.46 -17.07
CA ALA A 102 7.95 -13.08 -16.57
C ALA A 102 9.08 -13.89 -17.21
N VAL A 103 8.89 -15.21 -17.38
CA VAL A 103 9.85 -16.08 -18.06
C VAL A 103 10.00 -15.70 -19.54
N LEU A 104 8.89 -15.44 -20.24
CA LEU A 104 8.92 -14.98 -21.63
C LEU A 104 9.68 -13.65 -21.77
N ARG A 105 9.44 -12.70 -20.87
CA ARG A 105 10.15 -11.41 -20.84
C ARG A 105 11.65 -11.58 -20.61
N HIS A 106 12.04 -12.42 -19.65
CA HIS A 106 13.45 -12.70 -19.40
C HIS A 106 14.14 -13.31 -20.63
N SER A 107 13.48 -14.25 -21.31
CA SER A 107 13.98 -14.84 -22.55
C SER A 107 14.12 -13.80 -23.67
N MET A 108 13.17 -12.86 -23.79
CA MET A 108 13.23 -11.77 -24.78
C MET A 108 14.44 -10.87 -24.54
N GLN A 109 14.61 -10.38 -23.30
CA GLN A 109 15.72 -9.53 -22.91
C GLN A 109 17.09 -10.21 -23.08
N ALA A 110 17.18 -11.51 -22.78
CA ALA A 110 18.41 -12.26 -22.97
C ALA A 110 18.80 -12.35 -24.46
N LYS A 111 17.82 -12.44 -25.38
CA LYS A 111 18.07 -12.42 -26.82
C LYS A 111 18.47 -11.05 -27.33
N GLU A 112 17.82 -9.99 -26.85
CA GLU A 112 18.15 -8.60 -27.21
C GLU A 112 19.57 -8.20 -26.81
N ARG A 113 20.09 -8.72 -25.69
CA ARG A 113 21.46 -8.45 -25.24
C ARG A 113 22.53 -9.25 -25.99
N ALA A 114 22.14 -10.33 -26.66
CA ALA A 114 23.06 -11.24 -27.36
C ALA A 114 23.17 -10.95 -28.87
N GLY A 115 22.34 -10.05 -29.40
CA GLY A 115 22.41 -9.53 -30.76
C GLY A 115 22.95 -8.11 -30.78
#